data_AF-A0A7X0VSR9-F1
#
_entry.id   AF-A0A7X0VSR9-F1
#
_cell.length_a   1.000
_cell.length_b   1.000
_cell.length_c   1.000
_cell.angle_alpha   90.00
_cell.angle_beta   90.00
_cell.angle_gamma   90.00
#
_symmetry.space_group_name_H-M   'P 1'
#
loop_
_entity.id
_entity.type
_entity.pdbx_description
1 polymer ?
#
loop_
_entity_poly.entity_id
_entity_poly.type
_entity_poly.pdbx_seq_one_letter_code
_entity_poly.pdbx_strand_id
1 'polypeptide(L)' 'MKVFRCPNCNKLMMKYKVMGYVSLEIKCPRCSELIVTNLIGNEYIGIKFTKRKLKGD' A
#
# COMPACT_ATOMS: atom_id res chain seq x y z
N MET A 1 13.07 -9.40 -4.73
CA MET A 1 11.86 -9.20 -3.89
C MET A 1 11.72 -7.72 -3.62
N LYS A 2 10.55 -7.11 -3.88
CA LYS A 2 10.38 -5.65 -3.76
C LYS A 2 9.82 -5.28 -2.37
N VAL A 3 10.05 -4.03 -1.96
CA VAL A 3 9.63 -3.49 -0.66
C VAL A 3 8.65 -2.35 -0.87
N PHE A 4 7.45 -2.50 -0.32
CA PHE A 4 6.46 -1.43 -0.27
C PHE A 4 6.54 -0.74 1.10
N ARG A 5 6.74 0.58 1.07
CA ARG A 5 6.81 1.44 2.25
C ARG A 5 5.66 2.42 2.20
N CYS A 6 5.16 2.79 3.38
CA CYS A 6 4.22 3.88 3.51
C CYS A 6 4.91 5.16 3.03
N PRO A 7 4.38 5.88 2.04
CA PRO A 7 5.04 7.06 1.47
C PRO A 7 4.88 8.31 2.34
N ASN A 8 3.97 8.31 3.31
CA ASN A 8 3.85 9.41 4.27
C ASN A 8 4.87 9.28 5.41
N CYS A 9 4.99 8.09 6.04
CA CYS A 9 5.85 7.91 7.22
C CYS A 9 7.03 6.93 7.02
N ASN A 10 7.32 6.56 5.76
CA ASN A 10 8.39 5.67 5.30
C ASN A 10 8.48 4.29 5.98
N LYS A 11 7.45 3.91 6.74
CA LYS A 11 7.39 2.65 7.48
C LYS A 11 7.25 1.51 6.48
N LEU A 12 8.04 0.45 6.67
CA LEU A 12 7.90 -0.77 5.89
C LEU A 12 6.51 -1.38 6.12
N MET A 13 5.77 -1.57 5.04
CA MET A 13 4.42 -2.12 5.05
C MET A 13 4.43 -3.60 4.69
N MET A 14 5.09 -3.96 3.59
CA MET A 14 5.26 -5.35 3.17
C MET A 14 6.47 -5.54 2.25
N LYS A 15 6.95 -6.78 2.17
CA LYS A 15 7.80 -7.27 1.08
C LYS A 15 6.93 -8.11 0.16
N TYR A 16 7.10 -8.01 -1.15
CA TYR A 16 6.27 -8.76 -2.07
C TYR A 16 7.03 -9.23 -3.32
N LYS A 17 6.44 -10.25 -3.96
CA LYS A 17 6.76 -10.73 -5.30
C LYS A 17 5.42 -11.03 -5.96
N VAL A 18 5.07 -10.27 -7.00
CA VAL A 18 3.83 -10.45 -7.75
C VAL A 18 4.17 -10.99 -9.13
N MET A 19 3.40 -11.98 -9.58
CA MET A 19 3.41 -12.49 -10.95
C MET A 19 1.98 -12.27 -11.48
N GLY A 20 1.75 -11.18 -12.21
CA GLY A 20 0.40 -10.75 -12.63
C GLY A 20 -0.01 -9.39 -12.07
N TYR A 21 -1.25 -9.24 -11.60
CA TYR A 21 -1.80 -7.99 -11.09
C TYR A 21 -2.42 -8.20 -9.70
N VAL A 22 -2.17 -7.30 -8.76
CA VAL A 22 -2.79 -7.29 -7.43
C VAL A 22 -3.17 -5.86 -7.05
N SER A 23 -4.44 -5.62 -6.74
CA SER A 23 -4.91 -4.41 -6.04
C SER A 23 -4.86 -4.61 -4.53
N LEU A 24 -4.31 -3.67 -3.79
CA LEU A 24 -4.22 -3.73 -2.33
C LEU A 24 -4.73 -2.44 -1.69
N GLU A 25 -5.47 -2.60 -0.61
CA GLU A 25 -5.88 -1.53 0.29
C GLU A 25 -5.32 -1.82 1.68
N ILE A 26 -4.33 -1.01 2.11
CA ILE A 26 -3.56 -1.23 3.34
C ILE A 26 -3.61 0.02 4.19
N LYS A 27 -4.03 -0.13 5.45
CA LYS A 27 -3.92 0.93 6.46
C LYS A 27 -2.51 0.94 7.04
N CYS A 28 -1.85 2.10 7.04
CA CYS A 28 -0.57 2.25 7.71
C CYS A 28 -0.74 2.21 9.23
N PRO A 29 -0.07 1.31 9.98
CA PRO A 29 -0.23 1.22 11.43
C PRO A 29 0.40 2.41 12.18
N ARG A 30 1.28 3.18 11.53
CA ARG A 30 1.94 4.34 12.16
C ARG A 30 1.18 5.64 11.91
N CYS A 31 0.83 5.91 10.66
CA CYS A 31 0.20 7.17 10.28
C CYS A 31 -1.33 7.04 10.06
N SER A 32 -1.92 5.85 10.26
CA SER A 32 -3.36 5.54 10.12
C SER A 32 -3.98 5.85 8.77
N GLU A 33 -3.17 6.23 7.78
CA GLU A 33 -3.62 6.50 6.42
C GLU A 33 -3.91 5.20 5.66
N LEU A 34 -4.95 5.25 4.84
CA LEU A 34 -5.38 4.17 3.98
C LEU A 34 -4.74 4.35 2.60
N ILE A 35 -3.95 3.35 2.21
CA ILE A 35 -3.17 3.38 0.99
C ILE A 35 -3.77 2.36 0.02
N VAL A 36 -4.17 2.84 -1.15
CA VAL A 36 -4.66 1.99 -2.24
C VAL A 36 -3.57 1.94 -3.30
N THR A 37 -3.07 0.75 -3.62
CA THR A 37 -1.98 0.56 -4.57
C THR A 37 -2.24 -0.63 -5.48
N ASN A 38 -1.80 -0.52 -6.72
CA ASN A 38 -1.81 -1.62 -7.68
C ASN A 38 -0.37 -2.10 -7.91
N LEU A 39 -0.16 -3.41 -7.77
CA LEU A 39 1.11 -4.08 -8.00
C LEU A 39 1.01 -4.90 -9.28
N ILE A 40 1.91 -4.65 -10.24
CA ILE A 40 2.00 -5.42 -11.47
C ILE A 40 3.31 -6.21 -11.46
N GLY A 41 3.28 -7.41 -12.04
CA GLY A 41 4.45 -8.26 -12.20
C GLY A 41 5.56 -7.47 -12.88
N ASN A 42 6.61 -7.17 -12.12
CA ASN A 42 7.77 -6.33 -12.43
C ASN A 42 7.67 -4.80 -12.23
N GLU A 43 6.53 -4.17 -11.96
CA GLU A 43 6.42 -2.70 -11.83
C GLU A 43 5.34 -2.22 -10.84
N TYR A 44 5.55 -1.06 -10.19
CA TYR A 44 4.52 -0.38 -9.39
C TYR A 44 3.81 0.62 -10.29
N ILE A 45 2.49 0.54 -10.43
CA ILE A 45 1.74 1.50 -11.24
C ILE A 45 0.67 2.14 -10.36
N GLY A 46 1.06 3.23 -9.71
CA GLY A 46 0.14 4.14 -9.01
C GLY A 46 -0.11 3.78 -7.54
N ILE A 47 0.19 4.75 -6.68
CA ILE A 47 -0.25 4.76 -5.28
C ILE A 47 -1.24 5.91 -5.13
N LYS A 48 -2.47 5.60 -4.72
CA LYS A 48 -3.48 6.60 -4.37
C LYS A 48 -3.63 6.64 -2.85
N PHE A 49 -3.43 7.81 -2.28
CA PHE A 49 -3.70 8.06 -0.87
C PHE A 49 -5.15 8.45 -0.71
N THR A 50 -5.87 7.70 0.11
CA THR A 50 -7.22 8.07 0.48
C THR A 50 -7.24 8.29 1.98
N LYS A 51 -7.46 9.54 2.41
CA LYS A 51 -7.69 9.82 3.83
C LYS A 51 -9.12 9.42 4.18
N ARG A 52 -9.39 8.12 4.28
CA ARG A 52 -10.63 7.64 4.89
C ARG A 52 -10.36 7.35 6.36
N LYS A 53 -11.01 8.08 7.26
CA LYS A 53 -11.23 7.59 8.62
C LYS A 53 -12.16 6.38 8.46
N LEU A 54 -11.61 5.17 8.50
CA LEU A 54 -12.42 3.97 8.71
C LEU A 54 -13.13 4.17 10.04
N LYS A 55 -14.42 4.52 9.97
CA LYS A 55 -15.32 4.54 11.12
C LYS A 55 -15.33 3.07 11.58
N GLY A 56 -14.69 2.80 12.71
CA GLY A 56 -14.72 1.47 13.30
C GLY A 56 -16.16 1.14 13.67
N ASP A 57 -16.59 -0.07 13.31
CA ASP A 57 -17.71 -0.77 13.95
C ASP A 57 -17.35 -1.13 15.39
#